data_AF-A0A257EBD3-F1
#
_entry.id   AF-A0A257EBD3-F1
#
_cell.length_a   1.000
_cell.length_b   1.000
_cell.length_c   1.000
_cell.angle_alpha   90.00
_cell.angle_beta   90.00
_cell.angle_gamma   90.00
#
_symmetry.space_group_name_H-M   'P 1'
#
loop_
_entity.id
_entity.type
_entity.pdbx_description
1 polymer ?
#
loop_
_entity_poly.entity_id
_entity_poly.type
_entity_poly.pdbx_seq_one_letter_code
_entity_poly.pdbx_strand_id
1 'polypeptide(L)'
;MQAWSRFWRRISVRPVRQAWGLASHGPSWSLVGLNLLTPELISVHTSIQWSPSQEETVWPGLGKCLREAGVLRGRQQHRVSMALSSEQCVSGVLELPAHLAADEWATEVQLEVSQLLGKPADEVHFDFYPEIQTHEVVQRVHWVGCTQTQIDDYKICTRAAGWQLESVEPAVLAAQRAVAALQGGMGSLLTQSTQDWQFRVQSVKDLAAQMQGHPLDLMAEPGLHQAMKSEAGARMVAAGLALRVWL
;
A
#
# COMPACT_ATOMS: atom_id res chain seq x y z
N MET A 1 14.90 -8.26 19.81
CA MET A 1 13.73 -7.94 18.97
C MET A 1 14.27 -7.25 17.73
N GLN A 2 14.17 -7.89 16.57
CA GLN A 2 14.71 -7.32 15.33
C GLN A 2 13.76 -6.21 14.87
N ALA A 3 14.22 -4.97 14.81
CA ALA A 3 13.54 -3.89 14.10
C ALA A 3 13.69 -4.17 12.60
N TRP A 4 12.61 -4.59 11.95
CA TRP A 4 12.61 -4.93 10.53
C TRP A 4 12.55 -3.64 9.70
N SER A 5 13.68 -2.95 9.57
CA SER A 5 13.95 -1.88 8.58
C SER A 5 13.93 -2.38 7.11
N ARG A 6 13.19 -3.45 6.83
CA ARG A 6 13.29 -4.25 5.60
C ARG A 6 12.07 -4.19 4.71
N PHE A 7 11.12 -3.30 4.97
CA PHE A 7 9.94 -3.17 4.11
C PHE A 7 10.25 -2.47 2.76
N TRP A 8 11.29 -1.63 2.73
CA TRP A 8 11.75 -0.91 1.53
C TRP A 8 13.00 -1.53 0.88
N ARG A 9 13.65 -2.51 1.51
CA ARG A 9 14.83 -3.17 0.93
C ARG A 9 14.44 -4.47 0.23
N ARG A 10 14.23 -4.32 -1.09
CA ARG A 10 14.44 -5.29 -2.18
C ARG A 10 14.40 -6.77 -1.76
N ILE A 11 13.31 -7.44 -2.12
CA ILE A 11 13.32 -8.89 -2.27
C ILE A 11 13.08 -9.24 -3.75
N SER A 12 14.20 -9.51 -4.41
CA SER A 12 14.38 -10.33 -5.63
C SER A 12 14.18 -9.69 -7.01
N VAL A 13 15.28 -9.70 -7.77
CA VAL A 13 15.48 -9.30 -9.18
C VAL A 13 14.89 -10.31 -10.17
N ARG A 14 13.69 -10.82 -9.91
CA ARG A 14 12.96 -11.56 -10.96
C ARG A 14 12.16 -10.53 -11.76
N PRO A 15 12.13 -10.60 -13.10
CA PRO A 15 11.24 -9.75 -13.88
C PRO A 15 9.80 -10.08 -13.48
N VAL A 16 9.22 -9.25 -12.62
CA VAL A 16 7.83 -9.39 -12.20
C VAL A 16 6.98 -9.00 -13.39
N ARG A 17 6.30 -9.98 -13.98
CA ARG A 17 5.40 -9.75 -15.11
C ARG A 17 4.01 -9.34 -14.67
N GLN A 18 3.62 -9.73 -13.45
CA GLN A 18 2.29 -9.53 -12.91
C GLN A 18 2.35 -9.22 -11.42
N ALA A 19 1.47 -8.34 -10.96
CA ALA A 19 1.29 -8.04 -9.56
C ALA A 19 -0.16 -7.65 -9.27
N TRP A 20 -0.54 -7.78 -8.00
CA TRP A 20 -1.89 -7.51 -7.55
C TRP A 20 -1.88 -6.58 -6.35
N GLY A 21 -2.90 -5.72 -6.32
CA GLY A 21 -3.21 -4.88 -5.19
C GLY A 21 -4.67 -5.03 -4.81
N LEU A 22 -4.95 -4.87 -3.52
CA LEU A 22 -6.26 -5.06 -2.93
C LEU A 22 -6.56 -3.92 -1.96
N ALA A 23 -7.65 -3.21 -2.19
CA ALA A 23 -8.03 -2.05 -1.39
C ALA A 23 -9.52 -2.05 -1.08
N SER A 24 -9.89 -1.52 0.08
CA SER A 24 -11.27 -1.35 0.50
C SER A 24 -11.80 0.06 0.21
N HIS A 25 -13.12 0.16 0.05
CA HIS A 25 -13.89 1.40 0.09
C HIS A 25 -15.25 1.12 0.72
N GLY A 26 -15.41 1.58 1.97
CA GLY A 26 -16.50 1.14 2.84
C GLY A 26 -16.50 -0.39 3.00
N PRO A 27 -17.63 -1.07 2.82
CA PRO A 27 -17.69 -2.54 2.92
C PRO A 27 -17.11 -3.25 1.70
N SER A 28 -16.88 -2.54 0.59
CA SER A 28 -16.47 -3.15 -0.68
C SER A 28 -14.95 -3.23 -0.77
N TRP A 29 -14.47 -4.23 -1.51
CA TRP A 29 -13.07 -4.48 -1.83
C TRP A 29 -12.87 -4.51 -3.33
N SER A 30 -11.75 -3.97 -3.80
CA SER A 30 -11.34 -3.99 -5.20
C SER A 30 -9.98 -4.67 -5.33
N LEU A 31 -9.95 -5.76 -6.11
CA LEU A 31 -8.73 -6.43 -6.53
C LEU A 31 -8.36 -5.96 -7.94
N VAL A 32 -7.17 -5.37 -8.08
CA VAL A 32 -6.62 -4.98 -9.37
C VAL A 32 -5.33 -5.76 -9.62
N GLY A 33 -5.26 -6.40 -10.78
CA GLY A 33 -4.07 -7.09 -11.27
C GLY A 33 -3.48 -6.32 -12.44
N LEU A 34 -2.17 -6.10 -12.40
CA LEU A 34 -1.40 -5.39 -13.41
C LEU A 34 -0.43 -6.32 -14.11
N ASN A 35 -0.21 -6.09 -15.42
CA ASN A 35 0.78 -6.80 -16.21
C ASN A 35 1.72 -5.82 -16.92
N LEU A 36 2.99 -6.19 -17.02
CA LEU A 36 3.94 -5.45 -17.86
C LEU A 36 3.66 -5.75 -19.33
N LEU A 37 3.11 -4.77 -20.07
CA LEU A 37 2.75 -4.91 -21.49
C LEU A 37 3.98 -4.70 -22.38
N THR A 38 4.73 -3.65 -22.11
CA THR A 38 6.02 -3.33 -22.74
C THR A 38 7.01 -2.92 -21.65
N PRO A 39 8.32 -2.79 -21.94
CA PRO A 39 9.28 -2.30 -20.94
C PRO A 39 8.96 -0.92 -20.33
N GLU A 40 8.09 -0.14 -20.99
CA GLU A 40 7.72 1.21 -20.59
C GLU A 40 6.28 1.32 -20.06
N LEU A 41 5.46 0.27 -20.24
CA LEU A 41 4.03 0.35 -20.07
C LEU A 41 3.47 -0.84 -19.29
N ILE A 42 2.66 -0.54 -18.29
CA ILE A 42 1.90 -1.50 -17.47
C ILE A 42 0.42 -1.30 -17.77
N SER A 43 -0.35 -2.38 -17.88
CA SER A 43 -1.80 -2.34 -18.09
C SER A 43 -2.55 -3.12 -17.02
N VAL A 44 -3.84 -2.82 -16.86
CA VAL A 44 -4.75 -3.61 -16.04
C VAL A 44 -5.13 -4.89 -16.80
N HIS A 45 -5.02 -6.05 -16.15
CA HIS A 45 -5.51 -7.33 -16.70
C HIS A 45 -6.57 -7.99 -15.80
N THR A 46 -6.78 -7.48 -14.59
CA THR A 46 -7.79 -7.96 -13.66
C THR A 46 -8.37 -6.76 -12.92
N SER A 47 -9.69 -6.67 -12.87
CA SER A 47 -10.42 -5.70 -12.04
C SER A 47 -11.67 -6.39 -11.53
N ILE A 48 -11.67 -6.75 -10.25
CA ILE A 48 -12.77 -7.43 -9.57
C ILE A 48 -13.18 -6.59 -8.38
N GLN A 49 -14.47 -6.33 -8.26
CA GLN A 49 -15.06 -5.73 -7.07
C GLN A 49 -15.87 -6.79 -6.34
N TRP A 50 -15.74 -6.80 -5.02
CA TRP A 50 -16.48 -7.70 -4.14
C TRP A 50 -16.97 -6.93 -2.92
N SER A 51 -18.13 -7.30 -2.41
CA SER A 51 -18.68 -6.77 -1.17
C SER A 51 -19.24 -7.95 -0.37
N PRO A 52 -19.05 -7.98 0.96
CA PRO A 52 -19.63 -9.02 1.80
C PRO A 52 -21.15 -8.98 1.71
N SER A 53 -21.78 -10.15 1.70
CA SER A 53 -23.21 -10.25 1.94
C SER A 53 -23.51 -10.02 3.43
N GLN A 54 -24.77 -9.69 3.79
CA GLN A 54 -25.12 -9.33 5.18
C GLN A 54 -24.80 -10.43 6.22
N GLU A 55 -24.70 -11.68 5.79
CA GLU A 55 -24.47 -12.85 6.66
C GLU A 55 -23.00 -13.31 6.65
N GLU A 56 -22.15 -12.74 5.79
CA GLU A 56 -20.78 -13.21 5.59
C GLU A 56 -19.76 -12.31 6.29
N THR A 57 -18.93 -12.91 7.14
CA THR A 57 -17.76 -12.23 7.70
C THR A 57 -16.79 -11.85 6.58
N VAL A 58 -16.19 -10.66 6.65
CA VAL A 58 -15.34 -10.09 5.58
C VAL A 58 -14.20 -11.03 5.16
N TRP A 59 -13.45 -11.60 6.11
CA TRP A 59 -12.19 -12.30 5.79
C TRP A 59 -12.37 -13.63 5.04
N PRO A 60 -13.27 -14.55 5.44
CA PRO A 60 -13.55 -15.76 4.67
C PRO A 60 -14.04 -15.48 3.24
N GLY A 61 -14.94 -14.51 3.08
CA GLY A 61 -15.48 -14.13 1.77
C GLY A 61 -14.41 -13.53 0.86
N LEU A 62 -13.61 -12.60 1.40
CA LEU A 62 -12.47 -12.01 0.69
C LEU A 62 -11.44 -13.09 0.29
N GLY A 63 -11.16 -14.04 1.18
CA GLY A 63 -10.26 -15.16 0.91
C GLY A 63 -10.78 -16.08 -0.20
N LYS A 64 -12.10 -16.29 -0.28
CA LYS A 64 -12.74 -17.01 -1.39
C LYS A 64 -12.57 -16.26 -2.71
N CYS A 65 -12.81 -14.95 -2.73
CA CYS A 65 -12.64 -14.13 -3.94
C CYS A 65 -11.19 -14.11 -4.45
N LEU A 66 -10.22 -14.00 -3.55
CA LEU A 66 -8.79 -14.10 -3.90
C LEU A 66 -8.47 -15.48 -4.49
N ARG A 67 -9.01 -16.56 -3.91
CA ARG A 67 -8.80 -17.91 -4.42
C ARG A 67 -9.35 -18.06 -5.84
N GLU A 68 -10.58 -17.62 -6.08
CA GLU A 68 -11.23 -17.65 -7.40
C GLU A 68 -10.45 -16.83 -8.44
N ALA A 69 -10.01 -15.62 -8.08
CA ALA A 69 -9.17 -14.79 -8.94
C ALA A 69 -7.84 -15.47 -9.28
N GLY A 70 -7.23 -16.17 -8.32
CA GLY A 70 -6.00 -16.92 -8.51
C GLY A 70 -6.14 -18.10 -9.46
N VAL A 71 -7.26 -18.85 -9.38
CA VAL A 71 -7.54 -19.98 -10.28
C VAL A 71 -7.61 -19.52 -11.74
N LEU A 72 -8.26 -18.38 -12.01
CA LEU A 72 -8.37 -17.81 -13.36
C LEU A 72 -7.03 -17.37 -13.98
N ARG A 73 -5.97 -17.29 -13.17
CA ARG A 73 -4.63 -16.85 -13.59
C ARG A 73 -3.57 -17.96 -13.50
N GLY A 74 -3.99 -19.20 -13.20
CA GLY A 74 -3.14 -20.39 -13.19
C GLY A 74 -2.41 -20.63 -11.86
N ARG A 75 -1.65 -21.73 -11.81
CA ARG A 75 -0.98 -22.25 -10.60
C ARG A 75 0.39 -21.58 -10.34
N GLN A 76 0.41 -20.25 -10.30
CA GLN A 76 1.57 -19.50 -9.82
C GLN A 76 1.37 -19.09 -8.36
N GLN A 77 2.46 -18.87 -7.63
CA GLN A 77 2.38 -18.27 -6.31
C GLN A 77 2.04 -16.78 -6.48
N HIS A 78 0.78 -16.43 -6.22
CA HIS A 78 0.28 -15.07 -6.34
C HIS A 78 0.70 -14.22 -5.14
N ARG A 79 1.08 -12.98 -5.40
CA ARG A 79 1.46 -11.99 -4.40
C ARG A 79 0.51 -10.83 -4.44
N VAL A 80 0.05 -10.37 -3.28
CA VAL A 80 -0.87 -9.23 -3.18
C VAL A 80 -0.37 -8.22 -2.16
N SER A 81 -0.45 -6.96 -2.54
CA SER A 81 -0.28 -5.83 -1.65
C SER A 81 -1.64 -5.30 -1.19
N MET A 82 -1.78 -4.92 0.08
CA MET A 82 -3.05 -4.48 0.67
C MET A 82 -2.96 -3.05 1.21
N ALA A 83 -4.07 -2.31 1.15
CA ALA A 83 -4.16 -0.96 1.71
C ALA A 83 -4.64 -0.96 3.17
N LEU A 84 -4.14 -0.01 3.95
CA LEU A 84 -4.79 0.50 5.16
C LEU A 84 -5.60 1.74 4.79
N SER A 85 -6.88 1.78 5.15
CA SER A 85 -7.68 3.00 5.08
C SER A 85 -7.19 4.03 6.11
N SER A 86 -7.61 5.28 5.97
CA SER A 86 -7.31 6.34 6.95
C SER A 86 -7.85 6.05 8.35
N GLU A 87 -8.82 5.14 8.47
CA GLU A 87 -9.40 4.73 9.76
C GLU A 87 -8.61 3.57 10.39
N GLN A 88 -7.83 2.84 9.59
CA GLN A 88 -7.06 1.67 10.01
C GLN A 88 -5.61 2.00 10.36
N CYS A 89 -5.14 3.22 10.07
CA CYS A 89 -3.80 3.64 10.39
C CYS A 89 -3.76 5.06 10.97
N VAL A 90 -2.78 5.28 11.83
CA VAL A 90 -2.35 6.59 12.33
C VAL A 90 -0.98 6.92 11.75
N SER A 91 -0.65 8.20 11.69
CA SER A 91 0.63 8.65 11.16
C SER A 91 1.04 9.98 11.77
N GLY A 92 2.33 10.26 11.79
CA GLY A 92 2.85 11.51 12.32
C GLY A 92 4.33 11.72 12.00
N VAL A 93 4.89 12.73 12.66
CA VAL A 93 6.31 13.08 12.59
C VAL A 93 6.82 13.22 14.01
N LEU A 94 7.92 12.54 14.32
CA LEU A 94 8.68 12.74 15.56
C LEU A 94 9.94 13.55 15.25
N GLU A 95 10.25 14.48 16.15
CA GLU A 95 11.50 15.22 16.17
C GLU A 95 12.42 14.58 17.21
N LEU A 96 13.39 13.80 16.74
CA LEU A 96 14.30 13.03 17.58
C LEU A 96 15.71 13.62 17.53
N PRO A 97 16.54 13.50 18.57
CA PRO A 97 17.93 13.95 18.51
C PRO A 97 18.70 13.26 17.37
N ALA A 98 19.48 14.01 16.58
CA ALA A 98 20.18 13.47 15.40
C ALA A 98 21.25 12.41 15.73
N HIS A 99 21.69 12.33 16.99
CA HIS A 99 22.68 11.35 17.47
C HIS A 99 22.05 10.04 17.97
N LEU A 100 20.73 9.98 18.07
CA LEU A 100 20.00 8.81 18.56
C LEU A 100 20.16 7.64 17.57
N ALA A 101 20.38 6.42 18.07
CA ALA A 101 20.57 5.27 17.21
C ALA A 101 19.24 4.82 16.57
N ALA A 102 19.32 4.13 15.42
CA ALA A 102 18.12 3.68 14.70
C ALA A 102 17.20 2.72 15.51
N ASP A 103 17.76 1.90 16.39
CA ASP A 103 16.98 1.03 17.28
C ASP A 103 16.22 1.83 18.34
N GLU A 104 16.76 2.98 18.75
CA GLU A 104 16.10 3.90 19.67
C GLU A 104 14.97 4.64 18.94
N TRP A 105 15.12 5.01 17.66
CA TRP A 105 14.01 5.55 16.85
C TRP A 105 12.82 4.60 16.80
N ALA A 106 13.06 3.29 16.62
CA ALA A 106 11.99 2.31 16.59
C ALA A 106 11.20 2.25 17.91
N THR A 107 11.89 2.42 19.05
CA THR A 107 11.25 2.44 20.37
C THR A 107 10.38 3.68 20.53
N GLU A 108 10.90 4.85 20.17
CA GLU A 108 10.13 6.11 20.22
C GLU A 108 8.89 6.07 19.32
N VAL A 109 9.05 5.58 18.09
CA VAL A 109 7.91 5.40 17.16
C VAL A 109 6.89 4.41 17.72
N GLN A 110 7.32 3.29 18.30
CA GLN A 110 6.41 2.31 18.90
C GLN A 110 5.58 2.93 20.02
N LEU A 111 6.21 3.73 20.89
CA LEU A 111 5.54 4.42 22.00
C LEU A 111 4.51 5.42 21.49
N GLU A 112 4.85 6.23 20.49
CA GLU A 112 3.94 7.20 19.89
C GLU A 112 2.72 6.52 19.25
N VAL A 113 2.95 5.47 18.46
CA VAL A 113 1.88 4.67 17.83
C VAL A 113 0.99 3.99 18.88
N SER A 114 1.61 3.42 19.91
CA SER A 114 0.91 2.78 21.05
C SER A 114 -0.02 3.75 21.75
N GLN A 115 0.45 4.97 22.02
CA GLN A 115 -0.35 6.02 22.66
C GLN A 115 -1.52 6.46 21.79
N LEU A 116 -1.28 6.74 20.50
CA LEU A 116 -2.31 7.23 19.58
C LEU A 116 -3.37 6.17 19.27
N LEU A 117 -3.01 4.89 19.23
CA LEU A 117 -3.96 3.79 19.04
C LEU A 117 -4.62 3.35 20.36
N GLY A 118 -4.14 3.80 21.52
CA GLY A 118 -4.60 3.32 22.82
C GLY A 118 -4.36 1.82 23.01
N LYS A 119 -3.25 1.30 22.48
CA LYS A 119 -2.90 -0.13 22.44
C LYS A 119 -1.55 -0.41 23.08
N PRO A 120 -1.34 -1.57 23.71
CA PRO A 120 -0.02 -2.00 24.15
C PRO A 120 1.02 -2.00 23.01
N ALA A 121 2.29 -1.83 23.37
CA ALA A 121 3.40 -1.79 22.40
C ALA A 121 3.51 -3.07 21.55
N ASP A 122 3.16 -4.24 22.10
CA ASP A 122 3.14 -5.53 21.42
C ASP A 122 1.86 -5.78 20.59
N GLU A 123 0.85 -4.91 20.70
CA GLU A 123 -0.39 -4.95 19.90
C GLU A 123 -0.39 -3.94 18.74
N VAL A 124 0.71 -3.24 18.50
CA VAL A 124 0.84 -2.29 17.38
C VAL A 124 1.87 -2.75 16.36
N HIS A 125 1.62 -2.37 15.10
CA HIS A 125 2.55 -2.56 14.00
C HIS A 125 2.83 -1.22 13.35
N PHE A 126 4.09 -0.91 13.08
CA PHE A 126 4.50 0.40 12.57
C PHE A 126 5.67 0.29 11.60
N ASP A 127 5.85 1.34 10.82
CA ASP A 127 7.02 1.56 9.98
C ASP A 127 7.38 3.05 10.03
N PHE A 128 8.64 3.37 9.76
CA PHE A 128 9.13 4.75 9.81
C PHE A 128 10.27 4.97 8.82
N TYR A 129 10.45 6.22 8.45
CA TYR A 129 11.57 6.65 7.62
C TYR A 129 12.05 8.04 8.07
N PRO A 130 13.38 8.23 8.17
CA PRO A 130 13.95 9.53 8.47
C PRO A 130 13.90 10.44 7.25
N GLU A 131 13.65 11.73 7.46
CA GLU A 131 13.86 12.78 6.46
C GLU A 131 15.37 12.90 6.14
N ILE A 132 15.76 13.10 4.88
CA ILE A 132 17.18 13.24 4.53
C ILE A 132 17.68 14.58 5.07
N GLN A 133 18.67 14.52 5.98
CA GLN A 133 19.15 15.67 6.74
C GLN A 133 19.62 16.84 5.86
N THR A 134 19.15 18.04 6.22
CA THR A 134 19.80 19.31 5.92
C THR A 134 20.38 19.91 7.21
N HIS A 135 21.56 19.46 7.64
CA HIS A 135 22.37 20.11 8.69
C HIS A 135 21.65 20.48 10.02
N GLU A 136 20.75 19.65 10.53
CA GLU A 136 20.01 19.91 11.77
C GLU A 136 20.50 19.08 12.97
N VAL A 137 20.35 19.63 14.18
CA VAL A 137 20.62 18.95 15.47
C VAL A 137 19.53 17.92 15.78
N VAL A 138 18.38 18.04 15.12
CA VAL A 138 17.20 17.20 15.24
C VAL A 138 17.01 16.44 13.93
N GLN A 139 16.59 15.20 14.04
CA GLN A 139 16.19 14.32 12.97
C GLN A 139 14.67 14.19 12.98
N ARG A 140 14.03 14.59 11.87
CA ARG A 140 12.60 14.32 11.65
C ARG A 140 12.43 12.89 11.18
N VAL A 141 11.60 12.14 11.88
CA VAL A 141 11.24 10.76 11.59
C VAL A 141 9.75 10.71 11.36
N HIS A 142 9.37 10.43 10.12
CA HIS A 142 7.99 10.21 9.79
C HIS A 142 7.62 8.76 10.03
N TRP A 143 6.42 8.52 10.51
CA TRP A 143 5.99 7.19 10.88
C TRP A 143 4.53 6.95 10.52
N VAL A 144 4.20 5.67 10.37
CA VAL A 144 2.84 5.17 10.23
C VAL A 144 2.66 3.95 11.13
N GLY A 145 1.49 3.85 11.76
CA GLY A 145 1.15 2.77 12.67
C GLY A 145 -0.27 2.25 12.42
N CYS A 146 -0.49 0.98 12.75
CA CYS A 146 -1.79 0.32 12.75
C CYS A 146 -1.82 -0.75 13.85
N THR A 147 -2.96 -1.40 14.04
CA THR A 147 -3.06 -2.50 15.00
C THR A 147 -2.41 -3.77 14.45
N GLN A 148 -1.78 -4.56 15.32
CA GLN A 148 -1.19 -5.85 14.96
C GLN A 148 -2.26 -6.82 14.43
N THR A 149 -3.45 -6.80 15.03
CA THR A 149 -4.61 -7.59 14.58
C THR A 149 -4.96 -7.34 13.11
N GLN A 150 -4.89 -6.09 12.64
CA GLN A 150 -5.20 -5.78 11.24
C GLN A 150 -4.23 -6.46 10.27
N ILE A 151 -2.94 -6.51 10.62
CA ILE A 151 -1.90 -7.19 9.84
C ILE A 151 -2.09 -8.70 9.88
N ASP A 152 -2.47 -9.25 11.02
CA ASP A 152 -2.68 -10.69 11.18
C ASP A 152 -3.91 -11.16 10.40
N ASP A 153 -5.01 -10.40 10.39
CA ASP A 153 -6.18 -10.66 9.56
C ASP A 153 -5.83 -10.70 8.08
N TYR A 154 -5.02 -9.74 7.59
CA TYR A 154 -4.52 -9.74 6.22
C TYR A 154 -3.66 -10.97 5.90
N LYS A 155 -2.75 -11.35 6.80
CA LYS A 155 -1.91 -12.55 6.63
C LYS A 155 -2.74 -13.83 6.61
N ILE A 156 -3.72 -13.96 7.51
CA ILE A 156 -4.60 -15.13 7.60
C ILE A 156 -5.44 -15.26 6.33
N CYS A 157 -6.11 -14.17 5.92
CA CYS A 157 -6.95 -14.14 4.73
C CYS A 157 -6.18 -14.50 3.44
N THR A 158 -5.05 -13.84 3.20
CA THR A 158 -4.23 -14.09 2.01
C THR A 158 -3.65 -15.51 1.99
N ARG A 159 -3.15 -16.00 3.13
CA ARG A 159 -2.65 -17.38 3.24
C ARG A 159 -3.76 -18.40 3.00
N ALA A 160 -4.95 -18.18 3.56
CA ALA A 160 -6.10 -19.06 3.36
C ALA A 160 -6.50 -19.13 1.89
N ALA A 161 -6.31 -18.06 1.11
CA ALA A 161 -6.52 -18.03 -0.33
C ALA A 161 -5.42 -18.72 -1.16
N GLY A 162 -4.29 -19.09 -0.55
CA GLY A 162 -3.10 -19.62 -1.24
C GLY A 162 -2.20 -18.52 -1.83
N TRP A 163 -2.36 -17.28 -1.38
CA TRP A 163 -1.59 -16.12 -1.81
C TRP A 163 -0.54 -15.74 -0.75
N GLN A 164 0.45 -14.96 -1.16
CA GLN A 164 1.41 -14.33 -0.26
C GLN A 164 1.09 -12.84 -0.11
N LEU A 165 0.95 -12.36 1.14
CA LEU A 165 0.93 -10.94 1.43
C LEU A 165 2.34 -10.37 1.18
N GLU A 166 2.47 -9.51 0.17
CA GLU A 166 3.75 -8.89 -0.19
C GLU A 166 3.98 -7.63 0.66
N SER A 167 2.97 -6.76 0.73
CA SER A 167 3.11 -5.49 1.42
C SER A 167 1.79 -4.94 1.94
N VAL A 168 1.86 -4.11 2.98
CA VAL A 168 0.73 -3.33 3.51
C VAL A 168 1.15 -1.86 3.60
N GLU A 169 0.40 -0.94 2.99
CA GLU A 169 0.70 0.50 3.04
C GLU A 169 -0.57 1.36 3.15
N PRO A 170 -0.47 2.62 3.60
CA PRO A 170 -1.59 3.55 3.56
C PRO A 170 -2.15 3.74 2.15
N ALA A 171 -3.47 3.75 2.03
CA ALA A 171 -4.17 3.89 0.77
C ALA A 171 -3.75 5.14 -0.02
N VAL A 172 -3.43 6.23 0.67
CA VAL A 172 -3.04 7.50 0.06
C VAL A 172 -1.73 7.40 -0.73
N LEU A 173 -0.77 6.61 -0.26
CA LEU A 173 0.52 6.44 -0.96
C LEU A 173 0.37 5.64 -2.24
N ALA A 174 -0.44 4.59 -2.17
CA ALA A 174 -0.80 3.81 -3.34
C ALA A 174 -1.55 4.70 -4.34
N ALA A 175 -2.51 5.51 -3.89
CA ALA A 175 -3.25 6.43 -4.74
C ALA A 175 -2.34 7.45 -5.45
N GLN A 176 -1.41 8.08 -4.72
CA GLN A 176 -0.39 8.96 -5.30
C GLN A 176 0.41 8.26 -6.39
N ARG A 177 0.86 7.03 -6.12
CA ARG A 177 1.60 6.20 -7.08
C ARG A 177 0.80 5.91 -8.35
N ALA A 178 -0.47 5.55 -8.20
CA ALA A 178 -1.34 5.28 -9.33
C ALA A 178 -1.53 6.54 -10.19
N VAL A 179 -1.86 7.67 -9.58
CA VAL A 179 -2.14 8.93 -10.29
C VAL A 179 -0.89 9.46 -11.00
N ALA A 180 0.26 9.44 -10.33
CA ALA A 180 1.52 9.89 -10.92
C ALA A 180 1.92 9.08 -12.16
N ALA A 181 1.57 7.78 -12.19
CA ALA A 181 1.92 6.89 -13.27
C ALA A 181 0.85 6.77 -14.38
N LEU A 182 -0.40 7.16 -14.12
CA LEU A 182 -1.53 6.95 -15.01
C LEU A 182 -1.42 7.77 -16.30
N GLN A 183 -1.57 7.10 -17.44
CA GLN A 183 -1.65 7.77 -18.74
C GLN A 183 -2.95 8.58 -18.86
N GLY A 184 -2.81 9.84 -19.29
CA GLY A 184 -3.90 10.82 -19.31
C GLY A 184 -4.23 11.42 -17.93
N GLY A 185 -3.48 11.04 -16.88
CA GLY A 185 -3.59 11.61 -15.54
C GLY A 185 -4.92 11.32 -14.85
N MET A 186 -5.22 12.08 -13.81
CA MET A 186 -6.40 11.86 -12.96
C MET A 186 -7.73 11.91 -13.73
N GLY A 187 -7.81 12.66 -14.83
CA GLY A 187 -9.00 12.72 -15.69
C GLY A 187 -9.38 11.37 -16.30
N SER A 188 -8.41 10.50 -16.59
CA SER A 188 -8.65 9.14 -17.08
C SER A 188 -9.37 8.25 -16.08
N LEU A 189 -9.22 8.48 -14.77
CA LEU A 189 -9.88 7.67 -13.73
C LEU A 189 -11.40 7.75 -13.82
N LEU A 190 -11.93 8.91 -14.20
CA LEU A 190 -13.35 9.20 -14.24
C LEU A 190 -13.97 8.97 -15.63
N THR A 191 -13.14 8.92 -16.67
CA THR A 191 -13.61 8.89 -18.07
C THR A 191 -13.34 7.57 -18.78
N GLN A 192 -12.48 6.72 -18.23
CA GLN A 192 -12.12 5.44 -18.82
C GLN A 192 -12.51 4.27 -17.92
N SER A 193 -12.81 3.12 -18.54
CA SER A 193 -12.94 1.86 -17.81
C SER A 193 -11.62 1.51 -17.14
N THR A 194 -11.67 0.92 -15.95
CA THR A 194 -10.47 0.47 -15.24
C THR A 194 -9.63 -0.52 -16.06
N GLN A 195 -10.25 -1.30 -16.96
CA GLN A 195 -9.52 -2.22 -17.84
C GLN A 195 -8.66 -1.49 -18.89
N ASP A 196 -8.98 -0.24 -19.20
CA ASP A 196 -8.27 0.56 -20.20
C ASP A 196 -7.15 1.41 -19.56
N TRP A 197 -7.04 1.40 -18.23
CA TRP A 197 -5.98 2.13 -17.55
C TRP A 197 -4.61 1.56 -17.87
N GLN A 198 -3.68 2.47 -18.19
CA GLN A 198 -2.30 2.16 -18.47
C GLN A 198 -1.38 3.09 -17.67
N PHE A 199 -0.24 2.55 -17.23
CA PHE A 199 0.69 3.23 -16.35
C PHE A 199 2.10 3.24 -16.94
N ARG A 200 2.77 4.38 -16.86
CA ARG A 200 4.15 4.55 -17.33
C ARG A 200 5.13 4.02 -16.28
N VAL A 201 5.96 3.05 -16.66
CA VAL A 201 6.99 2.46 -15.78
C VAL A 201 7.97 3.52 -15.28
N GLN A 202 8.36 4.46 -16.14
CA GLN A 202 9.32 5.50 -15.77
C GLN A 202 8.75 6.41 -14.68
N SER A 203 7.48 6.82 -14.79
CA SER A 203 6.82 7.66 -13.78
C SER A 203 6.74 6.97 -12.41
N VAL A 204 6.56 5.64 -12.39
CA VAL A 204 6.60 4.85 -11.15
C VAL A 204 7.98 4.94 -10.49
N LYS A 205 9.05 4.81 -11.27
CA LYS A 205 10.44 4.90 -10.78
C LYS A 205 10.82 6.32 -10.35
N ASP A 206 10.41 7.32 -11.11
CA ASP A 206 10.67 8.73 -10.81
C ASP A 206 10.01 9.11 -9.48
N LEU A 207 8.76 8.68 -9.26
CA LEU A 207 8.11 8.88 -7.97
C LEU A 207 8.84 8.14 -6.84
N ALA A 208 9.32 6.92 -7.08
CA ALA A 208 10.14 6.19 -6.09
C ALA A 208 11.37 6.99 -5.68
N ALA A 209 12.06 7.60 -6.65
CA ALA A 209 13.24 8.40 -6.43
C ALA A 209 12.91 9.72 -5.71
N GLN A 210 11.75 10.33 -6.00
CA GLN A 210 11.28 11.52 -5.29
C GLN A 210 10.86 11.22 -3.84
N MET A 211 10.20 10.08 -3.61
CA MET A 211 9.84 9.62 -2.26
C MET A 211 11.07 9.21 -1.43
N GLN A 212 12.22 8.94 -2.07
CA GLN A 212 13.50 8.77 -1.38
C GLN A 212 14.05 10.13 -0.96
N GLY A 213 13.50 10.68 0.13
CA GLY A 213 14.02 11.89 0.77
C GLY A 213 12.98 12.96 1.08
N HIS A 214 11.77 12.82 0.57
CA HIS A 214 10.66 13.69 0.93
C HIS A 214 9.70 13.01 1.90
N PRO A 215 9.02 13.80 2.77
CA PRO A 215 7.89 13.32 3.54
C PRO A 215 6.94 12.50 2.68
N LEU A 216 6.47 11.34 3.15
CA LEU A 216 5.18 10.81 2.77
C LEU A 216 4.19 11.96 2.94
N ASP A 217 3.76 12.51 1.82
CA ASP A 217 2.67 13.45 1.84
C ASP A 217 1.38 12.65 2.05
N LEU A 218 1.13 12.29 3.32
CA LEU A 218 -0.14 11.70 3.73
C LEU A 218 -1.27 12.74 3.67
N MET A 219 -0.92 14.03 3.54
CA MET A 219 -1.82 15.16 3.28
C MET A 219 -1.97 15.38 1.78
N ALA A 220 -2.40 14.33 1.09
CA ALA A 220 -2.60 14.36 -0.35
C ALA A 220 -3.35 15.61 -0.81
N GLU A 221 -2.95 16.12 -1.99
CA GLU A 221 -3.67 17.18 -2.70
C GLU A 221 -5.19 16.97 -2.62
N PRO A 222 -6.01 18.01 -2.34
CA PRO A 222 -7.45 17.87 -2.13
C PRO A 222 -8.16 17.08 -3.25
N GLY A 223 -7.68 17.22 -4.50
CA GLY A 223 -8.17 16.48 -5.65
C GLY A 223 -7.94 14.96 -5.54
N LEU A 224 -6.80 14.53 -4.99
CA LEU A 224 -6.52 13.11 -4.77
C LEU A 224 -7.42 12.51 -3.69
N HIS A 225 -7.65 13.22 -2.58
CA HIS A 225 -8.62 12.79 -1.57
C HIS A 225 -10.03 12.66 -2.14
N GLN A 226 -10.44 13.58 -3.01
CA GLN A 226 -11.72 13.50 -3.70
C GLN A 226 -11.77 12.29 -4.65
N ALA A 227 -10.70 12.03 -5.42
CA ALA A 227 -10.61 10.87 -6.30
C ALA A 227 -10.68 9.55 -5.52
N MET A 228 -10.02 9.46 -4.36
CA MET A 228 -10.08 8.27 -3.49
C MET A 228 -11.48 8.00 -2.93
N LYS A 229 -12.30 9.05 -2.76
CA LYS A 229 -13.70 8.92 -2.33
C LYS A 229 -14.66 8.57 -3.47
N SER A 230 -14.20 8.59 -4.72
CA SER A 230 -15.03 8.21 -5.88
C SER A 230 -15.19 6.69 -6.01
N GLU A 231 -16.12 6.24 -6.86
CA GLU A 231 -16.29 4.82 -7.18
C GLU A 231 -15.04 4.17 -7.79
N ALA A 232 -14.17 4.96 -8.43
CA ALA A 232 -12.90 4.50 -8.97
C ALA A 232 -11.79 4.43 -7.91
N GLY A 233 -12.01 5.01 -6.71
CA GLY A 233 -11.00 5.20 -5.67
C GLY A 233 -10.35 3.91 -5.21
N ALA A 234 -11.12 2.88 -4.86
CA ALA A 234 -10.57 1.58 -4.44
C ALA A 234 -9.75 0.91 -5.55
N ARG A 235 -10.20 1.00 -6.80
CA ARG A 235 -9.49 0.44 -7.95
C ARG A 235 -8.20 1.19 -8.23
N MET A 236 -8.20 2.51 -8.08
CA MET A 236 -7.00 3.35 -8.18
C MET A 236 -5.99 2.98 -7.09
N VAL A 237 -6.41 2.88 -5.83
CA VAL A 237 -5.55 2.47 -4.71
C VAL A 237 -4.99 1.06 -4.97
N ALA A 238 -5.83 0.11 -5.37
CA ALA A 238 -5.42 -1.25 -5.73
C ALA A 238 -4.40 -1.29 -6.87
N ALA A 239 -4.57 -0.47 -7.92
CA ALA A 239 -3.58 -0.34 -8.98
C ALA A 239 -2.24 0.21 -8.44
N GLY A 240 -2.30 1.24 -7.60
CA GLY A 240 -1.14 1.83 -6.94
C GLY A 240 -0.33 0.85 -6.09
N LEU A 241 -1.02 0.00 -5.34
CA LEU A 241 -0.42 -1.09 -4.57
C LEU A 241 0.29 -2.09 -5.50
N ALA A 242 -0.38 -2.50 -6.59
CA ALA A 242 0.20 -3.43 -7.55
C ALA A 242 1.43 -2.85 -8.26
N LEU A 243 1.47 -1.54 -8.54
CA LEU A 243 2.60 -0.86 -9.19
C LEU A 243 3.90 -0.92 -8.39
N ARG A 244 3.81 -1.14 -7.07
CA ARG A 244 4.96 -1.14 -6.16
C ARG A 244 6.05 -2.15 -6.54
N VAL A 245 5.69 -3.26 -7.17
CA VAL A 245 6.66 -4.31 -7.54
C VAL A 245 7.67 -3.88 -8.61
N TRP A 246 7.41 -2.75 -9.31
CA TRP A 246 8.27 -2.21 -10.36
C TRP A 246 9.10 -0.99 -9.93
N LEU A 247 9.13 -0.69 -8.61
CA LEU A 247 10.05 0.25 -7.97
C LEU A 247 11.42 -0.41 -7.74
#